data_AF-A0AAJ0XFU7-F1
#
_entry.id   AF-A0AAJ0XFU7-F1
#
_cell.length_a   1.000
_cell.length_b   1.000
_cell.length_c   1.000
_cell.angle_alpha   90.00
_cell.angle_beta   90.00
_cell.angle_gamma   90.00
#
_symmetry.space_group_name_H-M   'P 1'
#
loop_
_entity.id
_entity.type
_entity.pdbx_description
1 polymer ?
#
loop_
_entity_poly.entity_id
_entity_poly.type
_entity_poly.pdbx_seq_one_letter_code
_entity_poly.pdbx_strand_id
1 'polypeptide(L)'
;MNKKALTEADIRSKFITPALVGVNGDKWDLLTQIHEEVYFIKGRVIVRGKTVKRGVARRADYILFYKPNIPLALIEAKDNNHTVGDGMQQALDCAEMLDIPFVYSTNGDAFLEHDRTLTSGATLTAGAVIREIPLDQFPSPAELWARYCKAKGLAAEVQAVAVQDYFDDGSGRVPRYYQRIAINRTVEAVACGLNRILLVMATGTGKTYTAFQIIWRLWRSGAKQRILFLVDRNILADQTKTNDFKPFAYRHLPQRLRCWAHLTRKAQGLIDSLDHEAQAFGREVQDTFNTLTEAIQAARDGPPGELPTRYAPLLDQLRSACRRRLGHRHAKTNALAVELLNDWEAIFRVLEHPQWPITNNAAEQALRHWVIARRIMMGTRNEAGSRTFTLLASVIETCRQRGHPP
;
A
#
# COMPACT_ATOMS: atom_id res chain seq x y z
N MET A 1 21.69 -36.82 -27.22
CA MET A 1 22.61 -35.70 -26.87
C MET A 1 23.15 -35.97 -25.47
N ASN A 2 24.46 -35.90 -25.24
CA ASN A 2 25.04 -36.12 -23.91
C ASN A 2 24.95 -34.82 -23.08
N LYS A 3 24.11 -34.81 -22.04
CA LYS A 3 23.91 -33.63 -21.17
C LYS A 3 25.17 -33.24 -20.39
N LYS A 4 26.08 -34.18 -20.10
CA LYS A 4 27.33 -33.92 -19.37
C LYS A 4 28.32 -33.00 -20.09
N ALA A 5 28.15 -32.84 -21.40
CA ALA A 5 28.95 -31.92 -22.22
C ALA A 5 28.36 -30.50 -22.27
N LEU A 6 27.20 -30.27 -21.64
CA LEU A 6 26.51 -28.98 -21.63
C LEU A 6 26.88 -28.16 -20.40
N THR A 7 26.92 -26.84 -20.57
CA THR A 7 27.10 -25.91 -19.45
C THR A 7 25.86 -25.86 -18.56
N GLU A 8 25.97 -25.33 -17.34
CA GLU A 8 24.80 -25.10 -16.48
C GLU A 8 23.75 -24.21 -17.17
N ALA A 9 24.19 -23.18 -17.92
CA ALA A 9 23.30 -22.32 -18.69
C ALA A 9 22.56 -23.07 -19.82
N ASP A 10 23.24 -24.01 -20.49
CA ASP A 10 22.61 -24.90 -21.46
C ASP A 10 21.59 -25.83 -20.80
N ILE A 11 21.93 -26.39 -19.64
CA ILE A 11 21.02 -27.25 -18.87
C ILE A 11 19.75 -26.49 -18.47
N ARG A 12 19.93 -25.27 -18.00
CA ARG A 12 18.86 -24.33 -17.66
C ARG A 12 17.94 -24.04 -18.84
N SER A 13 18.50 -23.53 -19.93
CA SER A 13 17.71 -23.11 -21.10
C SER A 13 17.06 -24.26 -21.87
N LYS A 14 17.72 -25.43 -21.97
CA LYS A 14 17.27 -26.55 -22.83
C LYS A 14 16.43 -27.61 -22.11
N PHE A 15 16.50 -27.69 -20.78
CA PHE A 15 15.80 -28.73 -20.02
C PHE A 15 14.97 -28.16 -18.87
N ILE A 16 15.54 -27.30 -18.03
CA ILE A 16 14.85 -26.78 -16.83
C ILE A 16 13.76 -25.79 -17.23
N THR A 17 14.07 -24.71 -17.96
CA THR A 17 13.08 -23.71 -18.37
C THR A 17 11.91 -24.34 -19.16
N PRO A 18 12.14 -25.22 -20.15
CA PRO A 18 11.06 -25.96 -20.83
C PRO A 18 10.19 -26.80 -19.89
N ALA A 19 10.78 -27.44 -18.87
CA ALA A 19 10.04 -28.21 -17.87
C ALA A 19 9.14 -27.33 -16.99
N LEU A 20 9.58 -26.10 -16.70
CA LEU A 20 8.81 -25.11 -15.94
C LEU A 20 7.67 -24.55 -16.77
N VAL A 21 7.91 -24.11 -18.00
CA VAL A 21 6.87 -23.49 -18.84
C VAL A 21 5.87 -24.52 -19.39
N GLY A 22 6.25 -25.80 -19.44
CA GLY A 22 5.47 -26.86 -20.06
C GLY A 22 5.71 -26.95 -21.57
N VAL A 23 5.37 -28.08 -22.19
CA VAL A 23 5.65 -28.35 -23.62
C VAL A 23 5.05 -27.27 -24.53
N ASN A 24 3.90 -26.70 -24.15
CA ASN A 24 3.19 -25.70 -24.92
C ASN A 24 3.26 -24.28 -24.30
N GLY A 25 4.05 -24.09 -23.24
CA GLY A 25 4.07 -22.82 -22.50
C GLY A 25 2.81 -22.57 -21.65
N ASP A 26 2.08 -23.62 -21.30
CA ASP A 26 0.78 -23.59 -20.64
C ASP A 26 0.84 -23.75 -19.11
N LYS A 27 2.05 -23.84 -18.53
CA LYS A 27 2.25 -24.18 -17.12
C LYS A 27 2.66 -23.00 -16.25
N TRP A 28 3.89 -22.50 -16.38
CA TRP A 28 4.37 -21.28 -15.71
C TRP A 28 4.65 -20.20 -16.77
N ASP A 29 4.16 -18.98 -16.54
CA ASP A 29 4.41 -17.87 -17.46
C ASP A 29 5.84 -17.35 -17.33
N LEU A 30 6.60 -17.44 -18.43
CA LEU A 30 8.01 -17.08 -18.47
C LEU A 30 8.27 -15.59 -18.19
N LEU A 31 7.34 -14.70 -18.54
CA LEU A 31 7.55 -13.25 -18.47
C LEU A 31 7.13 -12.66 -17.11
N THR A 32 6.16 -13.27 -16.45
CA THR A 32 5.49 -12.71 -15.28
C THR A 32 5.65 -13.54 -14.02
N GLN A 33 5.93 -14.84 -14.14
CA GLN A 33 6.01 -15.76 -13.00
C GLN A 33 7.41 -16.36 -12.79
N ILE A 34 8.19 -16.56 -13.86
CA ILE A 34 9.54 -17.10 -13.76
C ILE A 34 10.55 -15.95 -13.71
N HIS A 35 11.27 -15.82 -12.60
CA HIS A 35 12.35 -14.86 -12.49
C HIS A 35 13.69 -15.59 -12.39
N GLU A 36 14.56 -15.35 -13.36
CA GLU A 36 15.90 -15.91 -13.40
C GLU A 36 16.91 -14.97 -12.74
N GLU A 37 17.97 -15.55 -12.18
CA GLU A 37 19.12 -14.80 -11.65
C GLU A 37 18.76 -13.74 -10.60
N VAL A 38 17.92 -14.12 -9.65
CA VAL A 38 17.33 -13.18 -8.70
C VAL A 38 18.30 -12.83 -7.58
N TYR A 39 18.88 -11.63 -7.65
CA TYR A 39 19.70 -11.07 -6.58
C TYR A 39 18.85 -10.46 -5.46
N PHE A 40 19.00 -10.97 -4.24
CA PHE A 40 18.25 -10.47 -3.08
C PHE A 40 19.13 -9.90 -1.96
N ILE A 41 20.45 -10.19 -1.95
CA ILE A 41 21.41 -9.57 -1.03
C ILE A 41 22.55 -8.96 -1.84
N LYS A 42 22.81 -7.66 -1.63
CA LYS A 42 23.86 -6.88 -2.33
C LYS A 42 25.28 -7.03 -1.75
N GLY A 43 25.51 -8.03 -0.91
CA GLY A 43 26.73 -8.21 -0.14
C GLY A 43 26.87 -7.24 1.04
N ARG A 44 27.45 -7.73 2.15
CA ARG A 44 27.76 -6.91 3.33
C ARG A 44 28.87 -5.91 2.98
N VAL A 45 28.74 -4.65 3.41
CA VAL A 45 29.84 -3.69 3.29
C VAL A 45 30.91 -4.03 4.34
N ILE A 46 32.13 -4.27 3.88
CA ILE A 46 33.30 -4.62 4.68
C ILE A 46 34.30 -3.46 4.55
N VAL A 47 34.58 -2.81 5.67
CA VAL A 47 35.55 -1.72 5.75
C VAL A 47 36.81 -2.26 6.43
N ARG A 48 37.96 -2.14 5.77
CA ARG A 48 39.28 -2.46 6.33
C ARG A 48 40.23 -1.29 6.07
N GLY A 49 40.56 -0.54 7.12
CA GLY A 49 41.34 0.69 7.01
C GLY A 49 40.65 1.71 6.10
N LYS A 50 41.34 2.16 5.06
CA LYS A 50 40.81 3.08 4.03
C LYS A 50 40.09 2.38 2.87
N THR A 51 40.00 1.05 2.87
CA THR A 51 39.39 0.29 1.76
C THR A 51 37.98 -0.17 2.12
N VAL A 52 37.04 0.05 1.20
CA VAL A 52 35.66 -0.43 1.30
C VAL A 52 35.43 -1.48 0.21
N LYS A 53 35.02 -2.69 0.61
CA LYS A 53 34.61 -3.77 -0.31
C LYS A 53 33.21 -4.26 0.05
N ARG A 54 32.49 -4.82 -0.92
CA ARG A 54 31.24 -5.57 -0.66
C ARG A 54 31.57 -7.06 -0.62
N GLY A 55 30.97 -7.77 0.34
CA GLY A 55 31.00 -9.22 0.40
C GLY A 55 30.14 -9.86 -0.69
N VAL A 56 30.00 -11.18 -0.62
CA VAL A 56 29.31 -11.97 -1.64
C VAL A 56 27.83 -11.57 -1.73
N ALA A 57 27.38 -11.27 -2.95
CA ALA A 57 25.97 -11.12 -3.25
C ALA A 57 25.32 -12.50 -3.28
N ARG A 58 24.12 -12.64 -2.72
CA ARG A 58 23.35 -13.89 -2.82
C ARG A 58 22.32 -13.78 -3.94
N ARG A 59 22.24 -14.86 -4.72
CA ARG A 59 21.38 -15.02 -5.89
C ARG A 59 20.75 -16.41 -5.84
N ALA A 60 19.53 -16.52 -6.35
CA ALA A 60 18.90 -17.80 -6.68
C ALA A 60 18.76 -17.90 -8.20
N ASP A 61 18.94 -19.09 -8.77
CA ASP A 61 18.88 -19.27 -10.22
C ASP A 61 17.47 -19.07 -10.76
N TYR A 62 16.46 -19.62 -10.07
CA TYR A 62 15.04 -19.32 -10.34
C TYR A 62 14.28 -19.03 -9.05
N ILE A 63 13.37 -18.06 -9.14
CA ILE A 63 12.26 -17.91 -8.19
C ILE A 63 10.96 -17.88 -8.98
N LEU A 64 10.01 -18.73 -8.58
CA LEU A 64 8.70 -18.80 -9.21
C LEU A 64 7.66 -18.08 -8.35
N PHE A 65 6.94 -17.17 -8.99
CA PHE A 65 5.96 -16.28 -8.38
C PHE A 65 4.56 -16.67 -8.84
N TYR A 66 3.67 -17.01 -7.91
CA TYR A 66 2.25 -17.20 -8.24
C TYR A 66 1.63 -15.87 -8.67
N LYS A 67 1.98 -14.82 -7.92
CA LYS A 67 1.79 -13.41 -8.24
C LYS A 67 3.09 -12.66 -7.91
N PRO A 68 3.32 -11.44 -8.43
CA PRO A 68 4.56 -10.69 -8.18
C PRO A 68 4.94 -10.54 -6.69
N ASN A 69 3.94 -10.56 -5.80
CA ASN A 69 4.12 -10.46 -4.35
C ASN A 69 4.14 -11.80 -3.60
N ILE A 70 3.97 -12.95 -4.27
CA ILE A 70 3.84 -14.29 -3.69
C ILE A 70 4.84 -15.25 -4.35
N PRO A 71 6.09 -15.32 -3.86
CA PRO A 71 7.03 -16.36 -4.27
C PRO A 71 6.63 -17.71 -3.67
N LEU A 72 6.56 -18.75 -4.49
CA LEU A 72 6.21 -20.10 -4.04
C LEU A 72 7.38 -21.08 -4.13
N ALA A 73 8.20 -20.99 -5.18
CA ALA A 73 9.29 -21.93 -5.39
C ALA A 73 10.63 -21.24 -5.60
N LEU A 74 11.69 -21.88 -5.11
CA LEU A 74 13.08 -21.53 -5.40
C LEU A 74 13.76 -22.75 -6.00
N ILE A 75 14.52 -22.54 -7.07
CA ILE A 75 15.24 -23.62 -7.77
C ILE A 75 16.71 -23.23 -7.86
N GLU A 76 17.57 -24.15 -7.45
CA GLU A 76 19.01 -24.09 -7.66
C GLU A 76 19.39 -25.12 -8.74
N ALA A 77 20.02 -24.64 -9.80
CA ALA A 77 20.49 -25.46 -10.90
C ALA A 77 21.97 -25.80 -10.75
N LYS A 78 22.37 -26.94 -11.32
CA LYS A 78 23.77 -27.33 -11.53
C LYS A 78 23.92 -27.90 -12.94
N ASP A 79 25.15 -27.94 -13.45
CA ASP A 79 25.43 -28.71 -14.66
C ASP A 79 25.24 -30.22 -14.42
N ASN A 80 25.09 -30.99 -15.50
CA ASN A 80 24.71 -32.39 -15.42
C ASN A 80 25.79 -33.35 -14.86
N ASN A 81 27.01 -32.85 -14.57
CA ASN A 81 28.02 -33.66 -13.88
C ASN A 81 27.78 -33.75 -12.36
N HIS A 82 26.90 -32.92 -11.83
CA HIS A 82 26.45 -32.93 -10.44
C HIS A 82 25.31 -33.92 -10.22
N THR A 83 25.10 -34.34 -8.97
CA THR A 83 23.89 -35.07 -8.59
C THR A 83 22.70 -34.11 -8.53
N VAL A 84 21.48 -34.64 -8.68
CA VAL A 84 20.24 -33.85 -8.63
C VAL A 84 20.12 -33.04 -7.33
N GLY A 85 20.69 -33.54 -6.23
CA GLY A 85 20.61 -32.92 -4.91
C GLY A 85 21.76 -31.99 -4.53
N ASP A 86 22.80 -31.84 -5.35
CA ASP A 86 24.05 -31.13 -4.97
C ASP A 86 23.80 -29.65 -4.60
N GLY A 87 22.80 -29.01 -5.20
CA GLY A 87 22.42 -27.62 -4.90
C GLY A 87 21.46 -27.45 -3.73
N MET A 88 20.96 -28.54 -3.11
CA MET A 88 19.83 -28.47 -2.17
C MET A 88 20.13 -27.62 -0.93
N GLN A 89 21.31 -27.77 -0.32
CA GLN A 89 21.63 -26.98 0.88
C GLN A 89 21.73 -25.48 0.58
N GLN A 90 22.33 -25.12 -0.57
CA GLN A 90 22.38 -23.74 -1.04
C GLN A 90 20.97 -23.17 -1.29
N ALA A 91 20.10 -23.99 -1.89
CA ALA A 91 18.71 -23.64 -2.16
C ALA A 91 17.93 -23.41 -0.85
N LEU A 92 18.09 -24.29 0.13
CA LEU A 92 17.45 -24.20 1.45
C LEU A 92 17.88 -22.94 2.21
N ASP A 93 19.18 -22.64 2.24
CA ASP A 93 19.72 -21.43 2.87
C ASP A 93 19.10 -20.15 2.27
N CYS A 94 18.93 -20.12 0.94
CA CYS A 94 18.32 -18.98 0.25
C CYS A 94 16.81 -18.92 0.51
N ALA A 95 16.11 -20.06 0.47
CA ALA A 95 14.68 -20.15 0.71
C ALA A 95 14.31 -19.77 2.15
N GLU A 96 15.15 -20.10 3.13
CA GLU A 96 14.96 -19.67 4.52
C GLU A 96 14.96 -18.14 4.63
N MET A 97 15.95 -17.47 4.03
CA MET A 97 16.02 -16.01 4.03
C MET A 97 14.86 -15.34 3.29
N LEU A 98 14.35 -15.97 2.24
CA LEU A 98 13.30 -15.45 1.38
C LEU A 98 11.88 -15.86 1.80
N ASP A 99 11.76 -16.73 2.80
CA ASP A 99 10.52 -17.36 3.27
C ASP A 99 9.76 -18.11 2.17
N ILE A 100 10.48 -18.84 1.31
CA ILE A 100 9.90 -19.55 0.16
C ILE A 100 9.57 -21.00 0.54
N PRO A 101 8.32 -21.47 0.37
CA PRO A 101 7.86 -22.75 0.90
C PRO A 101 8.40 -23.99 0.16
N PHE A 102 8.52 -23.94 -1.16
CA PHE A 102 8.95 -25.09 -1.96
C PHE A 102 10.35 -24.86 -2.52
N VAL A 103 11.25 -25.82 -2.31
CA VAL A 103 12.65 -25.71 -2.71
C VAL A 103 13.00 -26.86 -3.63
N TYR A 104 13.73 -26.57 -4.69
CA TYR A 104 14.14 -27.57 -5.66
C TYR A 104 15.64 -27.47 -5.95
N SER A 105 16.27 -28.62 -6.13
CA SER A 105 17.58 -28.71 -6.77
C SER A 105 17.48 -29.57 -8.03
N THR A 106 18.24 -29.22 -9.06
CA THR A 106 18.20 -29.96 -10.33
C THR A 106 19.53 -29.86 -11.06
N ASN A 107 19.88 -30.92 -11.78
CA ASN A 107 21.00 -31.00 -12.72
C ASN A 107 20.53 -31.19 -14.18
N GLY A 108 19.23 -31.01 -14.43
CA GLY A 108 18.59 -31.23 -15.73
C GLY A 108 18.13 -32.66 -16.02
N ASP A 109 18.27 -33.63 -15.12
CA ASP A 109 17.67 -34.98 -15.29
C ASP A 109 16.34 -35.13 -14.55
N ALA A 110 16.25 -34.55 -13.36
CA ALA A 110 15.05 -34.52 -12.52
C ALA A 110 15.10 -33.28 -11.61
N PHE A 111 14.05 -33.08 -10.82
CA PHE A 111 14.04 -32.14 -9.70
C PHE A 111 14.00 -32.91 -8.38
N LEU A 112 14.90 -32.59 -7.47
CA LEU A 112 14.76 -32.99 -6.07
C LEU A 112 13.96 -31.91 -5.35
N GLU A 113 12.74 -32.23 -4.93
CA GLU A 113 11.87 -31.33 -4.15
C GLU A 113 12.15 -31.47 -2.66
N HIS A 114 12.15 -30.34 -1.96
CA HIS A 114 12.05 -30.24 -0.51
C HIS A 114 10.88 -29.30 -0.14
N ASP A 115 9.79 -29.89 0.37
CA ASP A 115 8.63 -29.13 0.87
C ASP A 115 8.87 -28.65 2.32
N ARG A 116 9.10 -27.34 2.48
CA ARG A 116 9.34 -26.72 3.80
C ARG A 116 8.05 -26.47 4.58
N THR A 117 6.87 -26.63 3.97
CA THR A 117 5.59 -26.39 4.67
C THR A 117 5.24 -27.50 5.65
N LEU A 118 5.76 -28.70 5.41
CA LEU A 118 5.58 -29.88 6.26
C LEU A 118 6.57 -29.93 7.43
N THR A 119 7.50 -28.97 7.50
CA THR A 119 8.46 -28.80 8.60
C THR A 119 7.87 -27.87 9.66
N SER A 120 6.91 -28.33 10.46
CA SER A 120 6.28 -27.50 11.51
C SER A 120 6.37 -28.12 12.91
N GLY A 121 7.31 -27.62 13.71
CA GLY A 121 7.49 -27.85 15.15
C GLY A 121 8.80 -27.21 15.65
N ALA A 122 8.85 -26.71 16.89
CA ALA A 122 10.06 -26.13 17.53
C ALA A 122 11.16 -27.17 17.85
N THR A 123 11.07 -28.35 17.24
CA THR A 123 12.00 -29.46 17.36
C THR A 123 12.17 -30.02 15.96
N LEU A 124 13.41 -30.02 15.46
CA LEU A 124 13.83 -30.56 14.17
C LEU A 124 13.73 -32.10 14.17
N THR A 125 12.52 -32.65 14.28
CA THR A 125 12.31 -34.10 14.21
C THR A 125 11.28 -34.45 13.15
N ALA A 126 11.81 -35.00 12.06
CA ALA A 126 11.20 -35.89 11.06
C ALA A 126 9.99 -35.38 10.27
N GLY A 127 10.22 -35.10 8.97
CA GLY A 127 9.14 -35.06 7.98
C GLY A 127 9.31 -34.12 6.78
N ALA A 128 10.52 -33.81 6.31
CA ALA A 128 10.64 -33.18 5.00
C ALA A 128 10.30 -34.22 3.92
N VAL A 129 9.33 -33.94 3.05
CA VAL A 129 9.16 -34.72 1.82
C VAL A 129 10.31 -34.35 0.92
N ILE A 130 11.31 -35.22 0.87
CA ILE A 130 12.34 -35.23 -0.16
C ILE A 130 11.88 -36.23 -1.20
N ARG A 131 11.49 -35.73 -2.38
CA ARG A 131 11.13 -36.62 -3.49
C ARG A 131 11.76 -36.12 -4.78
N GLU A 132 12.22 -37.08 -5.56
CA GLU A 132 12.65 -36.83 -6.92
C GLU A 132 11.42 -36.79 -7.84
N ILE A 133 11.37 -35.79 -8.70
CA ILE A 133 10.28 -35.53 -9.62
C ILE A 133 10.87 -35.48 -11.03
N PRO A 134 10.35 -36.29 -11.97
CA PRO A 134 10.70 -36.18 -13.38
C PRO A 134 10.48 -34.76 -13.93
N LEU A 135 11.28 -34.34 -14.92
CA LEU A 135 11.20 -32.97 -15.47
C LEU A 135 9.78 -32.59 -15.94
N ASP A 136 9.09 -33.50 -16.61
CA ASP A 136 7.73 -33.30 -17.13
C ASP A 136 6.67 -33.18 -16.04
N GLN A 137 6.98 -33.62 -14.81
CA GLN A 137 6.07 -33.64 -13.66
C GLN A 137 6.31 -32.50 -12.66
N PHE A 138 7.08 -31.46 -13.02
CA PHE A 138 7.23 -30.29 -12.15
C PHE A 138 5.84 -29.73 -11.74
N PRO A 139 5.59 -29.24 -10.53
CA PRO A 139 4.27 -28.73 -10.17
C PRO A 139 3.87 -27.45 -10.93
N SER A 140 2.60 -27.29 -11.25
CA SER A 140 2.01 -26.05 -11.80
C SER A 140 1.83 -24.96 -10.73
N PRO A 141 1.63 -23.68 -11.12
CA PRO A 141 1.37 -22.59 -10.16
C PRO A 141 0.17 -22.87 -9.26
N ALA A 142 -0.91 -23.41 -9.83
CA ALA A 142 -2.14 -23.71 -9.10
C ALA A 142 -1.94 -24.83 -8.07
N GLU A 143 -1.16 -25.86 -8.40
CA GLU A 143 -0.85 -26.95 -7.48
C GLU A 143 -0.01 -26.48 -6.29
N LEU A 144 1.05 -25.69 -6.53
CA LEU A 144 1.86 -25.14 -5.45
C LEU A 144 1.06 -24.17 -4.58
N TRP A 145 0.20 -23.34 -5.20
CA TRP A 145 -0.68 -22.46 -4.45
C TRP A 145 -1.64 -23.24 -3.55
N ALA A 146 -2.30 -24.28 -4.08
CA ALA A 146 -3.20 -25.13 -3.31
C ALA A 146 -2.49 -25.82 -2.13
N ARG A 147 -1.27 -26.34 -2.34
CA ARG A 147 -0.46 -26.93 -1.26
C ARG A 147 -0.09 -25.90 -0.20
N TYR A 148 0.34 -24.70 -0.62
CA TYR A 148 0.67 -23.60 0.28
C TYR A 148 -0.54 -23.20 1.14
N CYS A 149 -1.71 -22.99 0.52
CA CYS A 149 -2.94 -22.66 1.23
C CYS A 149 -3.35 -23.76 2.20
N LYS A 150 -3.26 -25.03 1.79
CA LYS A 150 -3.56 -26.18 2.65
C LYS A 150 -2.65 -26.23 3.87
N ALA A 151 -1.34 -26.10 3.68
CA ALA A 151 -0.38 -26.17 4.78
C ALA A 151 -0.52 -24.99 5.77
N LYS A 152 -0.90 -23.82 5.27
CA LYS A 152 -1.16 -22.62 6.08
C LYS A 152 -2.58 -22.56 6.66
N GLY A 153 -3.47 -23.48 6.29
CA GLY A 153 -4.88 -23.45 6.70
C GLY A 153 -5.64 -22.22 6.18
N LEU A 154 -5.30 -21.70 5.00
CA LEU A 154 -5.93 -20.49 4.45
C LEU A 154 -7.30 -20.82 3.86
N ALA A 155 -8.36 -20.40 4.56
CA ALA A 155 -9.73 -20.42 4.04
C ALA A 155 -9.87 -19.53 2.78
N ALA A 156 -10.93 -19.73 1.99
CA ALA A 156 -11.12 -19.03 0.72
C ALA A 156 -11.14 -17.49 0.88
N GLU A 157 -11.72 -17.01 1.98
CA GLU A 157 -11.79 -15.59 2.33
C GLU A 157 -10.39 -15.04 2.61
N VAL A 158 -9.53 -15.82 3.28
CA VAL A 158 -8.15 -15.45 3.55
C VAL A 158 -7.32 -15.43 2.27
N GLN A 159 -7.54 -16.41 1.38
CA GLN A 159 -6.86 -16.45 0.08
C GLN A 159 -7.17 -15.20 -0.76
N ALA A 160 -8.43 -14.75 -0.79
CA ALA A 160 -8.83 -13.54 -1.49
C ALA A 160 -8.09 -12.29 -0.98
N VAL A 161 -7.82 -12.22 0.33
CA VAL A 161 -7.01 -11.14 0.93
C VAL A 161 -5.52 -11.32 0.63
N ALA A 162 -5.01 -12.55 0.71
CA ALA A 162 -3.61 -12.89 0.47
C ALA A 162 -3.18 -12.67 -0.97
N VAL A 163 -4.07 -12.78 -1.96
CA VAL A 163 -3.74 -12.52 -3.37
C VAL A 163 -3.90 -11.05 -3.78
N GLN A 164 -4.28 -10.16 -2.85
CA GLN A 164 -4.45 -8.74 -3.14
C GLN A 164 -3.12 -8.08 -3.53
N ASP A 165 -3.15 -7.33 -4.63
CA ASP A 165 -1.97 -6.67 -5.18
C ASP A 165 -1.52 -5.48 -4.34
N TYR A 166 -0.23 -5.13 -4.46
CA TYR A 166 0.32 -3.91 -3.85
C TYR A 166 -0.25 -2.64 -4.48
N PHE A 167 -0.11 -1.53 -3.77
CA PHE A 167 -0.26 -0.23 -4.39
C PHE A 167 0.95 0.03 -5.29
N ASP A 168 0.67 0.38 -6.54
CA ASP A 168 1.65 0.86 -7.49
C ASP A 168 1.47 2.37 -7.70
N ASP A 169 2.52 3.14 -7.46
CA ASP A 169 2.56 4.58 -7.68
C ASP A 169 3.16 4.96 -9.04
N GLY A 170 3.46 3.97 -9.89
CA GLY A 170 4.08 4.13 -11.21
C GLY A 170 5.58 4.39 -11.14
N SER A 171 6.19 4.45 -9.96
CA SER A 171 7.64 4.66 -9.83
C SER A 171 8.47 3.40 -10.07
N GLY A 172 7.81 2.24 -10.19
CA GLY A 172 8.47 0.93 -10.23
C GLY A 172 9.06 0.49 -8.88
N ARG A 173 8.79 1.23 -7.80
CA ARG A 173 9.26 0.88 -6.45
C ARG A 173 8.50 -0.33 -5.92
N VAL A 174 9.22 -1.45 -5.79
CA VAL A 174 8.70 -2.69 -5.19
C VAL A 174 9.24 -2.92 -3.77
N PRO A 175 8.49 -3.60 -2.88
CA PRO A 175 9.00 -4.01 -1.57
C PRO A 175 10.24 -4.91 -1.70
N ARG A 176 11.26 -4.65 -0.88
CA ARG A 176 12.41 -5.55 -0.72
C ARG A 176 11.95 -6.89 -0.14
N TYR A 177 12.75 -7.96 -0.31
CA TYR A 177 12.37 -9.31 0.13
C TYR A 177 11.85 -9.36 1.59
N TYR A 178 12.56 -8.74 2.53
CA TYR A 178 12.16 -8.71 3.94
C TYR A 178 10.89 -7.89 4.20
N GLN A 179 10.62 -6.85 3.38
CA GLN A 179 9.37 -6.09 3.46
C GLN A 179 8.22 -6.94 2.93
N ARG A 180 8.40 -7.63 1.80
CA ARG A 180 7.42 -8.56 1.24
C ARG A 180 7.05 -9.65 2.25
N ILE A 181 8.03 -10.27 2.90
CA ILE A 181 7.81 -11.28 3.95
C ILE A 181 6.98 -10.68 5.09
N ALA A 182 7.39 -9.52 5.61
CA ALA A 182 6.66 -8.85 6.68
C ALA A 182 5.22 -8.51 6.27
N ILE A 183 5.00 -8.05 5.03
CA ILE A 183 3.67 -7.71 4.52
C ILE A 183 2.81 -8.97 4.38
N ASN A 184 3.28 -10.01 3.69
CA ASN A 184 2.51 -11.24 3.45
C ASN A 184 2.11 -11.90 4.77
N ARG A 185 3.09 -12.16 5.66
CA ARG A 185 2.82 -12.77 6.97
C ARG A 185 1.82 -11.96 7.79
N THR A 186 1.90 -10.63 7.75
CA THR A 186 0.97 -9.77 8.50
C THR A 186 -0.42 -9.80 7.90
N VAL A 187 -0.54 -9.69 6.57
CA VAL A 187 -1.83 -9.73 5.86
C VAL A 187 -2.54 -11.06 6.09
N GLU A 188 -1.82 -12.18 5.95
CA GLU A 188 -2.33 -13.53 6.24
C GLU A 188 -2.74 -13.68 7.70
N ALA A 189 -1.89 -13.28 8.65
CA ALA A 189 -2.19 -13.37 10.07
C ALA A 189 -3.46 -12.57 10.45
N VAL A 190 -3.58 -11.33 9.97
CA VAL A 190 -4.78 -10.51 10.21
C VAL A 190 -6.02 -11.14 9.58
N ALA A 191 -5.91 -11.68 8.37
CA ALA A 191 -7.01 -12.34 7.69
C ALA A 191 -7.44 -13.64 8.40
N CYS A 192 -6.49 -14.38 8.99
CA CYS A 192 -6.76 -15.53 9.86
C CYS A 192 -7.29 -15.14 11.26
N GLY A 193 -7.52 -13.85 11.55
CA GLY A 193 -8.10 -13.40 12.81
C GLY A 193 -7.10 -13.17 13.95
N LEU A 194 -5.78 -13.17 13.69
CA LEU A 194 -4.79 -12.77 14.70
C LEU A 194 -4.92 -11.26 14.98
N ASN A 195 -5.38 -10.95 16.18
CA ASN A 195 -5.70 -9.57 16.59
C ASN A 195 -4.48 -8.76 17.04
N ARG A 196 -3.34 -9.41 17.31
CA ARG A 196 -2.13 -8.76 17.84
C ARG A 196 -0.90 -9.33 17.14
N ILE A 197 -0.14 -8.45 16.48
CA ILE A 197 1.06 -8.80 15.72
C ILE A 197 2.14 -7.77 16.05
N LEU A 198 3.37 -8.22 16.24
CA LEU A 198 4.54 -7.36 16.43
C LEU A 198 5.51 -7.55 15.28
N LEU A 199 5.82 -6.47 14.54
CA LEU A 199 6.86 -6.45 13.52
C LEU A 199 8.08 -5.73 14.06
N VAL A 200 9.19 -6.45 14.19
CA VAL A 200 10.49 -5.89 14.61
C VAL A 200 11.33 -5.60 13.36
N MET A 201 11.57 -4.32 13.09
CA MET A 201 12.34 -3.87 11.94
C MET A 201 13.29 -2.74 12.33
N ALA A 202 14.55 -2.84 11.91
CA ALA A 202 15.56 -1.81 12.16
C ALA A 202 15.18 -0.43 11.57
N THR A 203 15.79 0.64 12.07
CA THR A 203 15.57 1.99 11.51
C THR A 203 16.21 2.11 10.12
N GLY A 204 15.54 2.79 9.20
CA GLY A 204 15.99 2.91 7.80
C GLY A 204 15.63 1.74 6.87
N THR A 205 14.98 0.68 7.35
CA THR A 205 14.56 -0.46 6.51
C THR A 205 13.20 -0.26 5.82
N GLY A 206 12.58 0.91 5.96
CA GLY A 206 11.31 1.23 5.28
C GLY A 206 10.07 0.71 6.00
N LYS A 207 10.00 0.87 7.33
CA LYS A 207 8.83 0.54 8.16
C LYS A 207 7.54 1.19 7.65
N THR A 208 7.56 2.48 7.34
CA THR A 208 6.38 3.23 6.88
C THR A 208 5.83 2.67 5.57
N TYR A 209 6.70 2.42 4.59
CA TYR A 209 6.31 1.81 3.31
C TYR A 209 5.74 0.39 3.50
N THR A 210 6.33 -0.40 4.40
CA THR A 210 5.84 -1.75 4.75
C THR A 210 4.45 -1.67 5.36
N ALA A 211 4.24 -0.78 6.33
CA ALA A 211 2.94 -0.55 6.97
C ALA A 211 1.88 -0.08 5.95
N PHE A 212 2.25 0.84 5.05
CA PHE A 212 1.38 1.31 3.99
C PHE A 212 0.89 0.17 3.09
N GLN A 213 1.78 -0.72 2.63
CA GLN A 213 1.39 -1.85 1.77
C GLN A 213 0.52 -2.88 2.50
N ILE A 214 0.73 -3.11 3.80
CA ILE A 214 -0.16 -3.93 4.64
C ILE A 214 -1.56 -3.31 4.66
N ILE A 215 -1.65 -2.03 5.00
CA ILE A 215 -2.90 -1.28 5.09
C ILE A 215 -3.62 -1.28 3.74
N TRP A 216 -2.90 -1.05 2.64
CA TRP A 216 -3.45 -1.07 1.29
C TRP A 216 -4.10 -2.41 0.96
N ARG A 217 -3.39 -3.52 1.18
CA ARG A 217 -3.90 -4.86 0.85
C ARG A 217 -5.10 -5.24 1.70
N LEU A 218 -5.09 -4.93 3.00
CA LEU A 218 -6.23 -5.16 3.89
C LEU A 218 -7.44 -4.29 3.56
N TRP A 219 -7.20 -3.05 3.12
CA TRP A 219 -8.26 -2.13 2.75
C TRP A 219 -8.87 -2.46 1.38
N ARG A 220 -8.05 -2.69 0.36
CA ARG A 220 -8.50 -3.00 -1.00
C ARG A 220 -9.23 -4.34 -1.10
N SER A 221 -8.83 -5.32 -0.32
CA SER A 221 -9.56 -6.60 -0.22
C SER A 221 -10.87 -6.50 0.55
N GLY A 222 -11.16 -5.37 1.22
CA GLY A 222 -12.33 -5.19 2.06
C GLY A 222 -12.21 -5.83 3.47
N ALA A 223 -11.11 -6.52 3.77
CA ALA A 223 -10.89 -7.17 5.07
C ALA A 223 -10.91 -6.19 6.25
N LYS A 224 -10.44 -4.96 6.06
CA LYS A 224 -10.49 -3.87 7.05
C LYS A 224 -10.86 -2.55 6.40
N GLN A 225 -11.97 -1.96 6.83
CA GLN A 225 -12.45 -0.67 6.28
C GLN A 225 -11.95 0.55 7.04
N ARG A 226 -11.73 0.43 8.36
CA ARG A 226 -11.31 1.54 9.23
C ARG A 226 -9.96 1.21 9.83
N ILE A 227 -8.97 2.03 9.51
CA ILE A 227 -7.58 1.82 9.93
C ILE A 227 -7.09 3.09 10.62
N LEU A 228 -6.58 2.91 11.84
CA LEU A 228 -5.94 3.97 12.63
C LEU A 228 -4.43 3.74 12.63
N PHE A 229 -3.69 4.65 12.00
CA PHE A 229 -2.22 4.65 12.03
C PHE A 229 -1.74 5.69 13.04
N LEU A 230 -1.04 5.24 14.09
CA LEU A 230 -0.55 6.09 15.16
C LEU A 230 0.96 6.26 15.07
N VAL A 231 1.42 7.49 15.27
CA VAL A 231 2.84 7.84 15.36
C VAL A 231 3.05 8.81 16.51
N ASP A 232 4.25 8.81 17.05
CA ASP A 232 4.59 9.57 18.26
C ASP A 232 4.62 11.10 18.05
N ARG A 233 5.08 11.57 16.87
CA ARG A 233 5.32 13.00 16.61
C ARG A 233 4.56 13.51 15.38
N ASN A 234 4.05 14.74 15.46
CA ASN A 234 3.33 15.40 14.34
C ASN A 234 4.13 15.45 13.04
N ILE A 235 5.44 15.74 13.11
CA ILE A 235 6.31 15.78 11.92
C ILE A 235 6.31 14.43 11.17
N LEU A 236 6.31 13.32 11.91
CA LEU A 236 6.24 11.97 11.32
C LEU A 236 4.85 11.68 10.75
N ALA A 237 3.79 12.19 11.39
CA ALA A 237 2.42 12.07 10.89
C ALA A 237 2.27 12.82 9.56
N ASP A 238 2.76 14.06 9.49
CA ASP A 238 2.68 14.91 8.31
C ASP A 238 3.48 14.34 7.14
N GLN A 239 4.70 13.83 7.39
CA GLN A 239 5.49 13.13 6.38
C GLN A 239 4.76 11.90 5.84
N THR A 240 4.19 11.09 6.73
CA THR A 240 3.44 9.88 6.34
C THR A 240 2.23 10.24 5.49
N LYS A 241 1.45 11.25 5.92
CA LYS A 241 0.24 11.71 5.24
C LYS A 241 0.53 12.33 3.86
N THR A 242 1.63 13.08 3.75
CA THR A 242 1.96 13.82 2.52
C THR A 242 2.64 12.94 1.48
N ASN A 243 3.39 11.93 1.93
CA ASN A 243 4.14 11.02 1.06
C ASN A 243 3.40 9.70 0.90
N ASP A 244 3.72 8.70 1.73
CA ASP A 244 3.31 7.30 1.55
C ASP A 244 1.77 7.14 1.56
N PHE A 245 1.04 7.88 2.41
CA PHE A 245 -0.41 7.73 2.58
C PHE A 245 -1.24 8.71 1.73
N LYS A 246 -0.60 9.47 0.83
CA LYS A 246 -1.31 10.32 -0.14
C LYS A 246 -2.44 9.59 -0.88
N PRO A 247 -2.33 8.30 -1.27
CA PRO A 247 -3.43 7.56 -1.91
C PRO A 247 -4.68 7.43 -1.04
N PHE A 248 -4.54 7.41 0.28
CA PHE A 248 -5.65 7.35 1.23
C PHE A 248 -6.28 8.71 1.54
N ALA A 249 -5.63 9.82 1.18
CA ALA A 249 -6.35 11.08 1.15
C ALA A 249 -7.47 10.91 0.11
N TYR A 250 -8.72 11.15 0.51
CA TYR A 250 -9.96 10.97 -0.27
C TYR A 250 -10.01 11.71 -1.63
N ARG A 251 -8.87 12.19 -2.15
CA ARG A 251 -8.67 12.82 -3.46
C ARG A 251 -9.00 11.94 -4.66
N HIS A 252 -9.07 10.63 -4.49
CA HIS A 252 -9.50 9.73 -5.56
C HIS A 252 -11.04 9.62 -5.64
N LEU A 253 -11.79 10.09 -4.64
CA LEU A 253 -13.24 10.11 -4.73
C LEU A 253 -13.68 11.23 -5.67
N PRO A 254 -14.44 10.90 -6.74
CA PRO A 254 -14.88 11.89 -7.72
C PRO A 254 -15.87 12.87 -7.13
N GLN A 255 -16.66 12.47 -6.12
CA GLN A 255 -17.66 13.28 -5.45
C GLN A 255 -17.19 13.69 -4.05
N ARG A 256 -16.24 14.63 -3.97
CA ARG A 256 -15.79 15.20 -2.70
C ARG A 256 -15.96 16.72 -2.71
N LEU A 257 -16.17 17.28 -1.52
CA LEU A 257 -16.19 18.72 -1.30
C LEU A 257 -14.99 19.16 -0.46
N ARG A 258 -14.47 20.35 -0.75
CA ARG A 258 -13.49 21.03 0.11
C ARG A 258 -14.20 22.03 1.01
N CYS A 259 -13.82 22.06 2.28
CA CYS A 259 -14.32 23.07 3.22
C CYS A 259 -13.69 24.44 2.92
N TRP A 260 -14.51 25.39 2.49
CA TRP A 260 -14.09 26.74 2.10
C TRP A 260 -13.48 27.52 3.26
N ALA A 261 -13.96 27.30 4.50
CA ALA A 261 -13.42 27.98 5.68
C ALA A 261 -11.91 27.76 5.88
N HIS A 262 -11.38 26.59 5.49
CA HIS A 262 -9.93 26.34 5.53
C HIS A 262 -9.16 27.13 4.47
N LEU A 263 -9.73 27.30 3.28
CA LEU A 263 -9.12 28.06 2.18
C LEU A 263 -9.16 29.56 2.50
N THR A 264 -10.30 30.07 2.99
CA THR A 264 -10.45 31.46 3.42
C THR A 264 -9.48 31.80 4.56
N ARG A 265 -9.26 30.90 5.53
CA ARG A 265 -8.28 31.12 6.61
C ARG A 265 -6.83 31.18 6.08
N LYS A 266 -6.49 30.36 5.08
CA LYS A 266 -5.18 30.42 4.43
C LYS A 266 -5.00 31.72 3.66
N ALA A 267 -6.04 32.16 2.94
CA ALA A 267 -6.06 33.45 2.25
C ALA A 267 -5.86 34.61 3.25
N GLN A 268 -6.58 34.62 4.37
CA GLN A 268 -6.38 35.60 5.45
C GLN A 268 -4.94 35.59 5.96
N GLY A 269 -4.34 34.41 6.17
CA GLY A 269 -2.93 34.32 6.56
C GLY A 269 -1.93 34.85 5.52
N LEU A 270 -2.32 35.02 4.25
CA LEU A 270 -1.53 35.75 3.25
C LEU A 270 -1.77 37.26 3.33
N ILE A 271 -3.01 37.69 3.59
CA ILE A 271 -3.38 39.10 3.82
C ILE A 271 -2.63 39.67 5.02
N ASP A 272 -2.46 38.87 6.07
CA ASP A 272 -1.76 39.26 7.30
C ASP A 272 -0.23 39.17 7.16
N SER A 273 0.29 38.73 6.01
CA SER A 273 1.72 38.61 5.76
C SER A 273 2.35 39.96 5.37
N LEU A 274 3.68 40.05 5.43
CA LEU A 274 4.41 41.27 5.02
C LEU A 274 4.70 41.35 3.51
N ASP A 275 4.42 40.29 2.74
CA ASP A 275 4.68 40.27 1.30
C ASP A 275 3.48 40.81 0.52
N HIS A 276 3.66 41.95 -0.16
CA HIS A 276 2.57 42.64 -0.87
C HIS A 276 1.89 41.79 -1.96
N GLU A 277 2.63 40.93 -2.67
CA GLU A 277 2.04 40.04 -3.67
C GLU A 277 1.21 38.93 -3.02
N ALA A 278 1.68 38.41 -1.87
CA ALA A 278 0.93 37.46 -1.06
C ALA A 278 -0.36 38.10 -0.54
N GLN A 279 -0.31 39.34 -0.04
CA GLN A 279 -1.51 40.04 0.42
C GLN A 279 -2.52 40.26 -0.69
N ALA A 280 -2.05 40.71 -1.87
CA ALA A 280 -2.92 40.92 -3.03
C ALA A 280 -3.59 39.62 -3.47
N PHE A 281 -2.84 38.53 -3.55
CA PHE A 281 -3.40 37.21 -3.86
C PHE A 281 -4.38 36.71 -2.78
N GLY A 282 -4.05 36.93 -1.51
CA GLY A 282 -4.94 36.60 -0.39
C GLY A 282 -6.30 37.32 -0.50
N ARG A 283 -6.28 38.63 -0.80
CA ARG A 283 -7.50 39.43 -1.04
C ARG A 283 -8.29 38.90 -2.22
N GLU A 284 -7.64 38.65 -3.36
CA GLU A 284 -8.29 38.10 -4.56
C GLU A 284 -9.01 36.76 -4.30
N VAL A 285 -8.37 35.85 -3.54
CA VAL A 285 -9.01 34.60 -3.12
C VAL A 285 -10.19 34.88 -2.18
N GLN A 286 -10.03 35.74 -1.18
CA GLN A 286 -11.08 36.04 -0.21
C GLN A 286 -12.31 36.70 -0.85
N ASP A 287 -12.11 37.69 -1.71
CA ASP A 287 -13.17 38.40 -2.42
C ASP A 287 -13.94 37.47 -3.34
N THR A 288 -13.24 36.57 -4.03
CA THR A 288 -13.87 35.53 -4.86
C THR A 288 -14.76 34.62 -4.01
N PHE A 289 -14.24 34.10 -2.89
CA PHE A 289 -15.00 33.20 -2.02
C PHE A 289 -16.18 33.89 -1.34
N ASN A 290 -16.06 35.16 -0.96
CA ASN A 290 -17.14 35.96 -0.39
C ASN A 290 -18.27 36.14 -1.41
N THR A 291 -17.91 36.60 -2.62
CA THR A 291 -18.85 36.79 -3.74
C THR A 291 -19.62 35.50 -4.05
N LEU A 292 -18.92 34.37 -4.14
CA LEU A 292 -19.56 33.08 -4.41
C LEU A 292 -20.40 32.59 -3.23
N THR A 293 -20.01 32.88 -1.99
CA THR A 293 -20.77 32.51 -0.80
C THR A 293 -22.13 33.20 -0.77
N GLU A 294 -22.15 34.51 -1.05
CA GLU A 294 -23.40 35.28 -1.17
C GLU A 294 -24.28 34.74 -2.30
N ALA A 295 -23.69 34.43 -3.45
CA ALA A 295 -24.42 33.87 -4.59
C ALA A 295 -25.04 32.49 -4.27
N ILE A 296 -24.29 31.62 -3.59
CA ILE A 296 -24.77 30.31 -3.15
C ILE A 296 -25.89 30.45 -2.13
N GLN A 297 -25.79 31.39 -1.18
CA GLN A 297 -26.85 31.66 -0.20
C GLN A 297 -28.13 32.14 -0.90
N ALA A 298 -28.03 33.10 -1.81
CA ALA A 298 -29.17 33.57 -2.59
C ALA A 298 -29.82 32.45 -3.43
N ALA A 299 -29.01 31.54 -3.98
CA ALA A 299 -29.50 30.40 -4.74
C ALA A 299 -30.12 29.27 -3.89
N ARG A 300 -29.85 29.23 -2.57
CA ARG A 300 -30.53 28.30 -1.65
C ARG A 300 -31.95 28.75 -1.33
N ASP A 301 -32.16 30.06 -1.27
CA ASP A 301 -33.44 30.66 -0.92
C ASP A 301 -34.30 30.99 -2.16
N GLY A 302 -33.73 30.91 -3.37
CA GLY A 302 -34.37 31.21 -4.65
C GLY A 302 -34.40 30.04 -5.64
N PRO A 303 -34.96 30.23 -6.85
CA PRO A 303 -34.93 29.20 -7.89
C PRO A 303 -33.48 28.90 -8.31
N PRO A 304 -33.15 27.65 -8.68
CA PRO A 304 -31.80 27.26 -9.06
C PRO A 304 -31.34 28.06 -10.28
N GLY A 305 -30.43 29.00 -10.07
CA GLY A 305 -29.79 29.76 -11.14
C GLY A 305 -28.57 29.04 -11.71
N GLU A 306 -28.16 29.40 -12.93
CA GLU A 306 -26.93 28.90 -13.56
C GLU A 306 -25.67 29.56 -12.97
N LEU A 307 -25.39 29.33 -11.68
CA LEU A 307 -24.20 29.86 -11.01
C LEU A 307 -22.89 29.51 -11.73
N PRO A 308 -22.67 28.27 -12.22
CA PRO A 308 -21.42 27.93 -12.91
C PRO A 308 -21.17 28.80 -14.15
N THR A 309 -22.18 29.00 -14.98
CA THR A 309 -22.11 29.86 -16.18
C THR A 309 -21.90 31.32 -15.79
N ARG A 310 -22.68 31.81 -14.83
CA ARG A 310 -22.64 33.21 -14.38
C ARG A 310 -21.30 33.63 -13.81
N TYR A 311 -20.65 32.75 -13.05
CA TYR A 311 -19.39 33.05 -12.36
C TYR A 311 -18.15 32.46 -13.05
N ALA A 312 -18.27 31.86 -14.24
CA ALA A 312 -17.14 31.38 -15.02
C ALA A 312 -16.03 32.44 -15.22
N PRO A 313 -16.33 33.72 -15.55
CA PRO A 313 -15.29 34.74 -15.70
C PRO A 313 -14.50 35.00 -14.42
N LEU A 314 -15.18 35.01 -13.26
CA LEU A 314 -14.55 35.20 -11.96
C LEU A 314 -13.63 34.01 -11.61
N LEU A 315 -14.09 32.79 -11.89
CA LEU A 315 -13.30 31.58 -11.69
C LEU A 315 -12.07 31.54 -12.61
N ASP A 316 -12.19 31.96 -13.86
CA ASP A 316 -11.06 32.01 -14.80
C ASP A 316 -10.01 33.06 -14.39
N GLN A 317 -10.44 34.20 -13.85
CA GLN A 317 -9.55 35.20 -13.25
C GLN A 317 -8.77 34.60 -12.07
N LEU A 318 -9.47 34.00 -11.11
CA LEU A 318 -8.85 33.35 -9.97
C LEU A 318 -7.89 32.22 -10.40
N ARG A 319 -8.28 31.43 -11.41
CA ARG A 319 -7.44 30.34 -11.94
C ARG A 319 -6.16 30.87 -12.56
N SER A 320 -6.26 31.96 -13.30
CA SER A 320 -5.13 32.66 -13.91
C SER A 320 -4.20 33.25 -12.84
N ALA A 321 -4.77 33.84 -11.78
CA ALA A 321 -4.01 34.29 -10.62
C ALA A 321 -3.25 33.16 -9.94
N CYS A 322 -3.89 32.01 -9.71
CA CYS A 322 -3.22 30.83 -9.15
C CYS A 322 -2.04 30.38 -10.03
N ARG A 323 -2.21 30.30 -11.35
CA ARG A 323 -1.14 29.93 -12.29
C ARG A 323 0.06 30.88 -12.22
N ARG A 324 -0.18 32.19 -12.11
CA ARG A 324 0.89 33.20 -11.94
C ARG A 324 1.66 33.07 -10.62
N ARG A 325 1.11 32.37 -9.63
CA ARG A 325 1.73 32.18 -8.30
C ARG A 325 2.40 30.81 -8.13
N LEU A 326 2.41 29.97 -9.15
CA LEU A 326 3.19 28.73 -9.14
C LEU A 326 4.69 29.06 -9.08
N GLY A 327 5.40 28.47 -8.13
CA GLY A 327 6.83 28.72 -7.89
C GLY A 327 7.12 30.05 -7.19
N HIS A 328 6.11 30.74 -6.66
CA HIS A 328 6.31 32.02 -5.98
C HIS A 328 7.25 31.91 -4.77
N ARG A 329 8.10 32.93 -4.56
CA ARG A 329 9.11 32.97 -3.47
C ARG A 329 8.52 32.81 -2.07
N HIS A 330 7.33 33.36 -1.85
CA HIS A 330 6.61 33.20 -0.59
C HIS A 330 5.91 31.83 -0.56
N ALA A 331 6.44 30.92 0.27
CA ALA A 331 6.06 29.50 0.29
C ALA A 331 4.54 29.28 0.49
N LYS A 332 3.88 30.06 1.35
CA LYS A 332 2.44 29.93 1.59
C LYS A 332 1.60 30.37 0.38
N THR A 333 2.07 31.35 -0.39
CA THR A 333 1.42 31.80 -1.62
C THR A 333 1.44 30.70 -2.66
N ASN A 334 2.63 30.11 -2.92
CA ASN A 334 2.75 28.96 -3.81
C ASN A 334 1.89 27.78 -3.34
N ALA A 335 1.91 27.46 -2.04
CA ALA A 335 1.14 26.36 -1.49
C ALA A 335 -0.37 26.53 -1.69
N LEU A 336 -0.93 27.72 -1.44
CA LEU A 336 -2.35 27.98 -1.63
C LEU A 336 -2.74 27.91 -3.12
N ALA A 337 -1.92 28.46 -4.02
CA ALA A 337 -2.16 28.39 -5.46
C ALA A 337 -2.16 26.93 -5.97
N VAL A 338 -1.17 26.13 -5.56
CA VAL A 338 -1.09 24.70 -5.88
C VAL A 338 -2.31 23.94 -5.34
N GLU A 339 -2.74 24.24 -4.12
CA GLU A 339 -3.91 23.58 -3.52
C GLU A 339 -5.21 23.91 -4.26
N LEU A 340 -5.45 25.19 -4.57
CA LEU A 340 -6.62 25.63 -5.33
C LEU A 340 -6.68 24.94 -6.71
N LEU A 341 -5.55 24.89 -7.43
CA LEU A 341 -5.48 24.26 -8.74
C LEU A 341 -5.69 22.74 -8.69
N ASN A 342 -5.11 22.06 -7.70
CA ASN A 342 -5.19 20.60 -7.58
C ASN A 342 -6.59 20.10 -7.16
N ASP A 343 -7.31 20.88 -6.36
CA ASP A 343 -8.63 20.50 -5.85
C ASP A 343 -9.75 21.32 -6.52
N TRP A 344 -9.50 21.95 -7.68
CA TRP A 344 -10.39 22.93 -8.33
C TRP A 344 -11.84 22.49 -8.44
N GLU A 345 -12.09 21.32 -9.06
CA GLU A 345 -13.44 20.77 -9.19
C GLU A 345 -14.10 20.52 -7.84
N ALA A 346 -13.37 19.94 -6.89
CA ALA A 346 -13.90 19.65 -5.54
C ALA A 346 -14.20 20.92 -4.72
N ILE A 347 -13.56 22.05 -5.05
CA ILE A 347 -13.81 23.34 -4.39
C ILE A 347 -15.09 23.96 -4.95
N PHE A 348 -15.21 24.04 -6.28
CA PHE A 348 -16.25 24.84 -6.92
C PHE A 348 -17.51 24.07 -7.35
N ARG A 349 -17.54 22.73 -7.22
CA ARG A 349 -18.73 21.92 -7.54
C ARG A 349 -19.99 22.33 -6.78
N VAL A 350 -19.86 22.98 -5.62
CA VAL A 350 -21.01 23.53 -4.89
C VAL A 350 -21.80 24.59 -5.70
N LEU A 351 -21.23 25.16 -6.77
CA LEU A 351 -21.96 26.04 -7.68
C LEU A 351 -22.99 25.29 -8.53
N GLU A 352 -22.73 24.01 -8.85
CA GLU A 352 -23.72 23.12 -9.51
C GLU A 352 -24.77 22.62 -8.52
N HIS A 353 -24.44 22.59 -7.23
CA HIS A 353 -25.28 22.08 -6.16
C HIS A 353 -25.26 23.01 -4.94
N PRO A 354 -25.93 24.18 -5.00
CA PRO A 354 -25.89 25.21 -3.95
C PRO A 354 -26.33 24.70 -2.56
N GLN A 355 -27.19 23.68 -2.52
CA GLN A 355 -27.67 23.03 -1.30
C GLN A 355 -26.58 22.28 -0.52
N TRP A 356 -25.44 21.97 -1.15
CA TRP A 356 -24.35 21.29 -0.48
C TRP A 356 -23.60 22.22 0.50
N PRO A 357 -23.09 21.68 1.62
CA PRO A 357 -22.40 22.48 2.61
C PRO A 357 -21.03 22.95 2.10
N ILE A 358 -20.79 24.26 2.18
CA ILE A 358 -19.49 24.88 1.85
C ILE A 358 -18.49 24.82 3.01
N THR A 359 -18.95 24.47 4.22
CA THR A 359 -18.09 24.24 5.39
C THR A 359 -18.40 22.90 6.04
N ASN A 360 -17.44 22.35 6.76
CA ASN A 360 -17.63 21.13 7.56
C ASN A 360 -18.09 21.43 9.01
N ASN A 361 -18.48 22.68 9.32
CA ASN A 361 -18.83 23.09 10.68
C ASN A 361 -19.93 22.22 11.30
N ALA A 362 -20.98 21.88 10.54
CA ALA A 362 -22.05 21.00 11.04
C ALA A 362 -21.52 19.62 11.47
N ALA A 363 -20.67 19.01 10.64
CA ALA A 363 -20.03 17.73 10.96
C ALA A 363 -19.06 17.85 12.15
N GLU A 364 -18.27 18.92 12.23
CA GLU A 364 -17.39 19.18 13.36
C GLU A 364 -18.17 19.37 14.67
N GLN A 365 -19.27 20.13 14.65
CA GLN A 365 -20.12 20.37 15.82
C GLN A 365 -20.81 19.10 16.30
N ALA A 366 -21.32 18.28 15.38
CA ALA A 366 -21.92 16.98 15.70
C ALA A 366 -20.92 16.07 16.43
N LEU A 367 -19.65 16.10 16.03
CA LEU A 367 -18.60 15.27 16.65
C LEU A 367 -17.98 15.89 17.91
N ARG A 368 -18.00 17.22 18.05
CA ARG A 368 -17.28 17.97 19.08
C ARG A 368 -17.56 17.46 20.49
N HIS A 369 -18.84 17.29 20.83
CA HIS A 369 -19.26 16.85 22.15
C HIS A 369 -18.73 15.45 22.48
N TRP A 370 -18.73 14.54 21.50
CA TRP A 370 -18.22 13.18 21.66
C TRP A 370 -16.71 13.12 21.77
N VAL A 371 -15.99 13.99 21.05
CA VAL A 371 -14.54 14.13 21.15
C VAL A 371 -14.14 14.64 22.55
N ILE A 372 -14.86 15.64 23.07
CA ILE A 372 -14.65 16.17 24.43
C ILE A 372 -14.95 15.09 25.47
N ALA A 373 -16.11 14.43 25.37
CA ALA A 373 -16.51 13.37 26.28
C ALA A 373 -15.44 12.25 26.32
N ARG A 374 -14.99 11.80 25.16
CA ARG A 374 -13.91 10.79 25.05
C ARG A 374 -12.63 11.24 25.75
N ARG A 375 -12.26 12.52 25.62
CA ARG A 375 -11.07 13.09 26.28
C ARG A 375 -11.21 13.11 27.81
N ILE A 376 -12.38 13.49 28.32
CA ILE A 376 -12.65 13.56 29.76
C ILE A 376 -12.70 12.15 30.38
N MET A 377 -13.41 11.22 29.74
CA MET A 377 -13.60 9.86 30.26
C MET A 377 -12.41 8.92 29.98
N MET A 378 -11.40 9.39 29.23
CA MET A 378 -10.28 8.58 28.71
C MET A 378 -10.71 7.37 27.86
N GLY A 379 -11.82 7.52 27.14
CA GLY A 379 -12.40 6.50 26.27
C GLY A 379 -13.01 5.31 27.01
N THR A 380 -13.47 4.33 26.23
CA THR A 380 -14.10 3.10 26.74
C THR A 380 -13.04 2.00 26.90
N ARG A 381 -13.12 1.20 27.97
CA ARG A 381 -12.10 0.19 28.30
C ARG A 381 -12.33 -1.20 27.69
N ASN A 382 -13.52 -1.45 27.14
CA ASN A 382 -13.89 -2.71 26.50
C ASN A 382 -14.87 -2.49 25.34
N GLU A 383 -15.09 -3.54 24.55
CA GLU A 383 -15.93 -3.51 23.34
C GLU A 383 -17.40 -3.20 23.66
N ALA A 384 -17.93 -3.78 24.75
CA ALA A 384 -19.29 -3.50 25.20
C ALA A 384 -19.48 -2.00 25.50
N GLY A 385 -18.53 -1.38 26.20
CA GLY A 385 -18.51 0.05 26.46
C GLY A 385 -18.43 0.88 25.18
N SER A 386 -17.59 0.48 24.21
CA SER A 386 -17.53 1.15 22.90
C SER A 386 -18.86 1.07 22.16
N ARG A 387 -19.51 -0.09 22.17
CA ARG A 387 -20.81 -0.30 21.53
C ARG A 387 -21.91 0.53 22.20
N THR A 388 -21.98 0.53 23.53
CA THR A 388 -22.95 1.36 24.26
C THR A 388 -22.72 2.85 24.02
N PHE A 389 -21.47 3.31 24.08
CA PHE A 389 -21.13 4.71 23.83
C PHE A 389 -21.50 5.16 22.41
N THR A 390 -21.23 4.32 21.40
CA THR A 390 -21.59 4.63 20.01
C THR A 390 -23.09 4.62 19.77
N LEU A 391 -23.83 3.68 20.38
CA LEU A 391 -25.30 3.66 20.33
C LEU A 391 -25.90 4.92 20.98
N LEU A 392 -25.46 5.27 22.19
CA LEU A 392 -25.92 6.48 22.87
C LEU A 392 -25.60 7.73 22.07
N ALA A 393 -24.38 7.84 21.54
CA ALA A 393 -23.99 8.96 20.69
C ALA A 393 -24.90 9.09 19.46
N SER A 394 -25.23 7.96 18.82
CA SER A 394 -26.12 7.93 17.65
C SER A 394 -27.55 8.32 18.01
N VAL A 395 -28.09 7.80 19.11
CA VAL A 395 -29.46 8.13 19.56
C VAL A 395 -29.56 9.61 19.91
N ILE A 396 -28.63 10.12 20.72
CA ILE A 396 -28.60 11.52 21.17
C ILE A 396 -28.51 12.47 19.98
N GLU A 397 -27.64 12.17 19.01
CA GLU A 397 -27.51 12.99 17.80
C GLU A 397 -28.78 12.91 16.92
N THR A 398 -29.41 11.74 16.82
CA THR A 398 -30.67 11.57 16.08
C THR A 398 -31.80 12.38 16.73
N CYS A 399 -31.92 12.34 18.05
CA CYS A 399 -32.91 13.14 18.79
C CYS A 399 -32.67 14.64 18.56
N ARG A 400 -31.41 15.10 18.69
CA ARG A 400 -31.02 16.50 18.43
C ARG A 400 -31.39 16.96 17.03
N GLN A 401 -31.10 16.16 16.00
CA GLN A 401 -31.42 16.49 14.61
C GLN A 401 -32.92 16.53 14.33
N ARG A 402 -33.72 15.77 15.09
CA ARG A 402 -35.20 15.78 15.01
C ARG A 402 -35.85 16.84 15.89
N GLY A 403 -35.08 17.64 16.63
CA GLY A 403 -35.62 18.62 17.58
C GLY A 403 -36.26 17.99 18.82
N HIS A 404 -35.89 16.74 19.15
CA HIS A 404 -36.36 16.05 20.35
C HIS A 404 -35.29 16.07 21.44
N PRO A 405 -35.69 16.13 22.72
CA PRO A 405 -34.77 15.90 23.82
C PRO A 405 -34.21 14.46 23.72
N PRO A 406 -32.90 14.26 23.93
CA PRO A 406 -32.26 12.96 23.86
C PRO A 406 -32.70 11.98 24.95
#